data_AF-U7UDJ0-F1
#
_entry.id   AF-U7UDJ0-F1
#
_cell.length_a   1.000
_cell.length_b   1.000
_cell.length_c   1.000
_cell.angle_alpha   90.00
_cell.angle_beta   90.00
_cell.angle_gamma   90.00
#
_symmetry.space_group_name_H-M   'P 1'
#
loop_
_entity.id
_entity.type
_entity.pdbx_description
1 polymer ?
#
loop_
_entity_poly.entity_id
_entity_poly.type
_entity_poly.pdbx_seq_one_letter_code
_entity_poly.pdbx_strand_id
1 'polypeptide(L)'
;MIYTNLNEYGNFLLNKFLDPLFAFQDLNYKKIFENLEKLGADIYLGNRFFAKNPQVFKDSNLIESSFLSSEDIFILISAIYAKLYNISQNISEDKENLIWMINASFRLCNLTYAKEEKEFGKIKKIKLISNKLFSDKNMKKGQEIEQRIFIDFNGNVELIRYKFVDLKELYHETYKANFQISEEDKDLLFDVTKEFLKGKNFNKFSPGIGNWYLELTDENNKIIKLNGPLIGIYMSYNKSEINLTEVFRNILNNKEIWAFGNYESSHIIENIKINFRRIKAVEAEKVDGEIFCSSVYDNEEFLLINRKNESIYVARALGDNVEINKEYKIKNRIGILLDYVSSLKLTQKKDKKSGKKKKVIPSEIDNIKCKITIDYRNLESESLEGDFNIENLPKSWLTFIKLIKSILSYYDEFDIFNIKLAKKAPRHEGDLIYLSVVFKDSYKKYNYITEDDTILEDDYVLVPTGKENIPTKALVIDKNYYNLKNAPYPPEKTKKIIKKLKKEEKNEKF
;
A
#
# COMPACT_ATOMS: atom_id res chain seq x y z
N MET A 1 -15.33 -1.62 27.51
CA MET A 1 -14.97 -0.20 27.75
C MET A 1 -13.68 0.19 27.02
N ILE A 2 -12.45 -0.13 27.47
CA ILE A 2 -11.20 0.33 26.79
C ILE A 2 -11.18 0.04 25.28
N TYR A 3 -11.51 -1.19 24.85
CA TYR A 3 -11.54 -1.56 23.43
C TYR A 3 -12.60 -0.79 22.61
N THR A 4 -13.73 -0.45 23.21
CA THR A 4 -14.79 0.38 22.60
C THR A 4 -14.32 1.81 22.42
N ASN A 5 -13.74 2.41 23.47
CA ASN A 5 -13.18 3.76 23.38
C ASN A 5 -12.04 3.82 22.33
N LEU A 6 -11.22 2.77 22.21
CA LEU A 6 -10.21 2.62 21.17
C LEU A 6 -10.83 2.47 19.77
N ASN A 7 -11.95 1.75 19.61
CA ASN A 7 -12.65 1.58 18.33
C ASN A 7 -13.28 2.91 17.88
N GLU A 8 -13.99 3.58 18.77
CA GLU A 8 -14.57 4.90 18.51
C GLU A 8 -13.51 5.92 18.12
N TYR A 9 -12.35 5.92 18.81
CA TYR A 9 -11.26 6.83 18.50
C TYR A 9 -10.51 6.47 17.22
N GLY A 10 -10.33 5.18 16.93
CA GLY A 10 -9.81 4.70 15.64
C GLY A 10 -10.69 5.14 14.47
N ASN A 11 -12.01 5.03 14.62
CA ASN A 11 -12.98 5.49 13.63
C ASN A 11 -13.00 7.03 13.51
N PHE A 12 -12.86 7.78 14.61
CA PHE A 12 -12.69 9.24 14.58
C PHE A 12 -11.45 9.65 13.78
N LEU A 13 -10.29 9.03 14.05
CA LEU A 13 -9.05 9.29 13.33
C LEU A 13 -9.19 8.92 11.84
N LEU A 14 -9.71 7.73 11.54
CA LEU A 14 -9.88 7.24 10.18
C LEU A 14 -10.79 8.16 9.35
N ASN A 15 -11.95 8.54 9.89
CA ASN A 15 -12.85 9.50 9.25
C ASN A 15 -12.18 10.86 9.04
N LYS A 16 -11.35 11.32 9.99
CA LYS A 16 -10.62 12.58 9.86
C LYS A 16 -9.55 12.54 8.77
N PHE A 17 -8.88 11.41 8.56
CA PHE A 17 -7.86 11.26 7.51
C PHE A 17 -8.42 10.90 6.12
N LEU A 18 -9.65 10.38 6.05
CA LEU A 18 -10.38 10.17 4.79
C LEU A 18 -11.09 11.43 4.28
N ASP A 19 -11.17 12.49 5.09
CA ASP A 19 -11.71 13.79 4.70
C ASP A 19 -10.92 14.39 3.50
N PRO A 20 -11.56 14.75 2.37
CA PRO A 20 -10.87 15.22 1.17
C PRO A 20 -10.25 16.62 1.34
N LEU A 21 -10.73 17.39 2.33
CA LEU A 21 -10.16 18.67 2.72
C LEU A 21 -9.17 18.53 3.88
N PHE A 22 -8.79 17.30 4.24
CA PHE A 22 -7.81 17.07 5.28
C PHE A 22 -6.44 17.63 4.90
N ALA A 23 -6.00 18.65 5.65
CA ALA A 23 -4.60 19.02 5.76
C ALA A 23 -4.10 18.78 7.19
N PHE A 24 -2.86 18.30 7.31
CA PHE A 24 -2.22 18.07 8.61
C PHE A 24 -2.04 19.35 9.43
N GLN A 25 -2.05 20.53 8.80
CA GLN A 25 -1.98 21.82 9.50
C GLN A 25 -3.25 22.18 10.29
N ASP A 26 -4.41 21.66 9.89
CA ASP A 26 -5.71 21.97 10.49
C ASP A 26 -6.05 21.07 11.69
N LEU A 27 -5.11 20.22 12.10
CA LEU A 27 -5.28 19.34 13.26
C LEU A 27 -5.08 20.09 14.58
N ASN A 28 -6.06 19.95 15.48
CA ASN A 28 -5.86 20.25 16.89
C ASN A 28 -5.04 19.11 17.55
N TYR A 29 -3.72 19.14 17.31
CA TYR A 29 -2.77 18.16 17.80
C TYR A 29 -2.83 17.98 19.32
N LYS A 30 -2.96 19.08 20.09
CA LYS A 30 -3.08 19.03 21.55
C LYS A 30 -4.23 18.12 21.99
N LYS A 31 -5.44 18.35 21.48
CA LYS A 31 -6.63 17.55 21.81
C LYS A 31 -6.51 16.10 21.31
N ILE A 32 -5.81 15.87 20.20
CA ILE A 32 -5.55 14.52 19.69
C ILE A 32 -4.61 13.76 20.62
N PHE A 33 -3.49 14.36 21.02
CA PHE A 33 -2.51 13.75 21.91
C PHE A 33 -3.10 13.47 23.30
N GLU A 34 -3.80 14.44 23.91
CA GLU A 34 -4.51 14.24 25.20
C GLU A 34 -5.50 13.07 25.17
N ASN A 35 -6.13 12.80 24.02
CA ASN A 35 -7.06 11.68 23.87
C ASN A 35 -6.33 10.35 23.61
N LEU A 36 -5.24 10.35 22.85
CA LEU A 36 -4.37 9.18 22.67
C LEU A 36 -3.79 8.72 24.01
N GLU A 37 -3.28 9.63 24.82
CA GLU A 37 -2.76 9.36 26.17
C GLU A 37 -3.82 8.73 27.09
N LYS A 38 -5.04 9.30 27.12
CA LYS A 38 -6.19 8.74 27.88
C LYS A 38 -6.59 7.33 27.45
N LEU A 39 -6.27 6.95 26.22
CA LEU A 39 -6.51 5.61 25.67
C LEU A 39 -5.35 4.63 25.90
N GLY A 40 -4.31 5.06 26.62
CA GLY A 40 -3.13 4.24 26.92
C GLY A 40 -2.07 4.24 25.82
N ALA A 41 -2.07 5.24 24.94
CA ALA A 41 -0.95 5.45 24.01
C ALA A 41 0.24 6.08 24.75
N ASP A 42 1.42 5.51 24.53
CA ASP A 42 2.70 6.02 25.05
C ASP A 42 3.59 6.41 23.87
N ILE A 43 3.90 7.69 23.75
CA ILE A 43 4.76 8.22 22.69
C ILE A 43 6.16 7.57 22.68
N TYR A 44 6.70 7.20 23.84
CA TYR A 44 7.98 6.49 23.95
C TYR A 44 7.86 5.04 23.49
N LEU A 45 6.76 4.35 23.81
CA LEU A 45 6.47 3.02 23.27
C LEU A 45 6.36 3.05 21.74
N GLY A 46 5.68 4.05 21.18
CA GLY A 46 5.54 4.25 19.73
C GLY A 46 6.87 4.54 19.04
N ASN A 47 7.67 5.45 19.60
CA ASN A 47 9.02 5.73 19.13
C ASN A 47 9.94 4.50 19.23
N ARG A 48 9.83 3.71 20.31
CA ARG A 48 10.54 2.44 20.48
C ARG A 48 10.07 1.34 19.52
N PHE A 49 8.81 1.35 19.12
CA PHE A 49 8.30 0.48 18.06
C PHE A 49 8.90 0.86 16.70
N PHE A 50 8.80 2.12 16.27
CA PHE A 50 9.37 2.57 15.00
C PHE A 50 10.90 2.50 14.96
N ALA A 51 11.53 2.58 16.12
CA ALA A 51 12.93 2.26 16.24
C ALA A 51 13.26 0.83 15.76
N LYS A 52 12.42 -0.19 15.99
CA LYS A 52 12.82 -1.61 15.82
C LYS A 52 13.04 -2.11 14.39
N ASN A 53 12.22 -1.89 13.35
CA ASN A 53 10.98 -1.11 13.23
C ASN A 53 11.00 0.01 12.12
N PRO A 54 12.14 0.52 11.59
CA PRO A 54 12.13 1.79 10.84
C PRO A 54 11.45 1.70 9.48
N GLN A 55 11.43 0.51 8.87
CA GLN A 55 10.71 0.24 7.64
C GLN A 55 9.20 0.49 7.79
N VAL A 56 8.62 0.16 8.94
CA VAL A 56 7.19 0.33 9.21
C VAL A 56 6.80 1.80 9.34
N PHE A 57 7.73 2.68 9.73
CA PHE A 57 7.47 4.13 9.80
C PHE A 57 7.25 4.75 8.41
N LYS A 58 7.94 4.22 7.38
CA LYS A 58 7.87 4.72 6.00
C LYS A 58 6.82 3.96 5.20
N ASP A 59 6.82 2.63 5.27
CA ASP A 59 5.96 1.79 4.46
C ASP A 59 4.70 1.32 5.22
N SER A 60 3.56 1.92 4.87
CA SER A 60 2.26 1.52 5.41
C SER A 60 1.85 0.07 5.06
N ASN A 61 2.45 -0.54 4.02
CA ASN A 61 2.19 -1.93 3.66
C ASN A 61 2.67 -2.94 4.72
N LEU A 62 3.52 -2.51 5.66
CA LEU A 62 4.06 -3.37 6.71
C LEU A 62 3.24 -3.33 8.01
N ILE A 63 2.23 -2.47 8.10
CA ILE A 63 1.37 -2.31 9.29
C ILE A 63 0.67 -3.64 9.62
N GLU A 64 0.04 -4.30 8.65
CA GLU A 64 -0.69 -5.56 8.87
C GLU A 64 0.20 -6.66 9.43
N SER A 65 1.41 -6.82 8.89
CA SER A 65 2.40 -7.80 9.34
C SER A 65 3.08 -7.45 10.66
N SER A 66 3.00 -6.18 11.10
CA SER A 66 3.67 -5.70 12.32
C SER A 66 2.76 -5.63 13.55
N PHE A 67 1.44 -5.64 13.34
CA PHE A 67 0.43 -5.58 14.40
C PHE A 67 -0.61 -6.68 14.14
N LEU A 68 -0.27 -7.92 14.49
CA LEU A 68 -0.98 -9.12 14.08
C LEU A 68 -2.28 -9.36 14.87
N SER A 69 -2.31 -8.98 16.15
CA SER A 69 -3.36 -9.37 17.10
C SER A 69 -3.83 -8.23 18.01
N SER A 70 -4.88 -8.48 18.82
CA SER A 70 -5.36 -7.52 19.82
C SER A 70 -4.40 -7.26 20.99
N GLU A 71 -3.30 -8.02 21.09
CA GLU A 71 -2.22 -7.80 22.06
C GLU A 71 -1.32 -6.64 21.62
N ASP A 72 -1.17 -6.45 20.31
CA ASP A 72 -0.35 -5.39 19.71
C ASP A 72 -1.02 -3.99 19.78
N ILE A 73 -2.25 -3.92 20.30
CA ILE A 73 -3.13 -2.75 20.15
C ILE A 73 -2.58 -1.48 20.82
N PHE A 74 -1.94 -1.63 21.98
CA PHE A 74 -1.27 -0.54 22.69
C PHE A 74 -0.01 -0.09 21.96
N ILE A 75 0.70 -1.02 21.29
CA ILE A 75 1.86 -0.69 20.45
C ILE A 75 1.39 0.07 19.20
N LEU A 76 0.27 -0.32 18.60
CA LEU A 76 -0.31 0.35 17.42
C LEU A 76 -0.79 1.76 17.73
N ILE A 77 -1.59 1.97 18.78
CA ILE A 77 -2.05 3.33 19.12
C ILE A 77 -0.89 4.23 19.55
N SER A 78 0.13 3.66 20.20
CA SER A 78 1.39 4.35 20.49
C SER A 78 2.16 4.72 19.22
N ALA A 79 2.21 3.83 18.21
CA ALA A 79 2.81 4.13 16.91
C ALA A 79 2.02 5.21 16.13
N ILE A 80 0.68 5.19 16.19
CA ILE A 80 -0.19 6.25 15.67
C ILE A 80 0.18 7.60 16.31
N TYR A 81 0.32 7.63 17.64
CA TYR A 81 0.73 8.83 18.37
C TYR A 81 2.13 9.32 17.95
N ALA A 82 3.14 8.44 17.98
CA ALA A 82 4.50 8.80 17.58
C ALA A 82 4.61 9.30 16.13
N LYS A 83 3.83 8.73 15.19
CA LYS A 83 3.77 9.18 13.80
C LYS A 83 3.14 10.56 13.69
N LEU A 84 1.97 10.77 14.31
CA LEU A 84 1.29 12.08 14.31
C LEU A 84 2.13 13.17 14.96
N TYR A 85 2.83 12.85 16.04
CA TYR A 85 3.76 13.78 16.69
C TYR A 85 4.91 14.15 15.74
N ASN A 86 5.50 13.20 15.02
CA ASN A 86 6.53 13.52 14.03
C ASN A 86 6.00 14.45 12.91
N ILE A 87 4.79 14.19 12.42
CA ILE A 87 4.12 15.03 11.41
C ILE A 87 3.81 16.43 11.99
N SER A 88 3.43 16.54 13.26
CA SER A 88 3.15 17.84 13.89
C SER A 88 4.40 18.70 14.08
N GLN A 89 5.59 18.10 14.23
CA GLN A 89 6.85 18.84 14.34
C GLN A 89 7.38 19.32 12.98
N ASN A 90 7.16 18.55 11.91
CA ASN A 90 7.56 18.90 10.55
C ASN A 90 6.35 18.74 9.62
N ILE A 91 5.42 19.70 9.69
CA ILE A 91 4.20 19.70 8.89
C ILE A 91 4.58 19.71 7.42
N SER A 92 4.43 18.54 6.81
CA SER A 92 4.63 18.28 5.41
C SER A 92 3.37 17.60 4.91
N GLU A 93 2.77 18.12 3.85
CA GLU A 93 1.63 17.49 3.17
C GLU A 93 2.10 16.29 2.34
N ASP A 94 2.71 15.33 3.03
CA ASP A 94 3.17 14.09 2.43
C ASP A 94 2.00 13.11 2.31
N LYS A 95 1.74 12.73 1.06
CA LYS A 95 0.75 11.71 0.71
C LYS A 95 1.06 10.38 1.41
N GLU A 96 2.34 10.03 1.58
CA GLU A 96 2.75 8.79 2.24
C GLU A 96 2.38 8.81 3.73
N ASN A 97 2.58 9.94 4.41
CA ASN A 97 2.13 10.13 5.80
C ASN A 97 0.60 9.99 5.93
N LEU A 98 -0.18 10.57 5.01
CA LEU A 98 -1.64 10.44 5.04
C LEU A 98 -2.10 8.99 4.86
N ILE A 99 -1.52 8.28 3.88
CA ILE A 99 -1.82 6.85 3.63
C ILE A 99 -1.43 6.00 4.84
N TRP A 100 -0.29 6.29 5.47
CA TRP A 100 0.14 5.63 6.69
C TRP A 100 -0.87 5.82 7.81
N MET A 101 -1.32 7.07 8.05
CA MET A 101 -2.28 7.38 9.11
C MET A 101 -3.63 6.68 8.90
N ILE A 102 -4.11 6.59 7.66
CA ILE A 102 -5.32 5.85 7.29
C ILE A 102 -5.13 4.36 7.60
N ASN A 103 -4.05 3.75 7.12
CA ASN A 103 -3.80 2.31 7.30
C ASN A 103 -3.59 1.93 8.78
N ALA A 104 -2.94 2.78 9.57
CA ALA A 104 -2.76 2.54 11.00
C ALA A 104 -4.06 2.70 11.79
N SER A 105 -4.82 3.78 11.54
CA SER A 105 -6.13 4.01 12.18
C SER A 105 -7.13 2.90 11.80
N PHE A 106 -7.06 2.43 10.56
CA PHE A 106 -7.85 1.29 10.10
C PHE A 106 -7.48 -0.02 10.80
N ARG A 107 -6.17 -0.32 10.92
CA ARG A 107 -5.72 -1.49 11.67
C ARG A 107 -6.17 -1.43 13.14
N LEU A 108 -6.24 -0.23 13.74
CA LEU A 108 -6.74 -0.04 15.10
C LEU A 108 -8.24 -0.38 15.21
N CYS A 109 -9.07 0.05 14.24
CA CYS A 109 -10.49 -0.35 14.16
C CYS A 109 -10.63 -1.88 14.06
N ASN A 110 -9.82 -2.52 13.22
CA ASN A 110 -9.91 -3.97 12.99
C ASN A 110 -9.44 -4.80 14.21
N LEU A 111 -8.42 -4.33 14.93
CA LEU A 111 -7.91 -5.02 16.12
C LEU A 111 -8.79 -4.81 17.37
N THR A 112 -9.50 -3.69 17.46
CA THR A 112 -10.47 -3.43 18.56
C THR A 112 -11.76 -4.23 18.38
N TYR A 113 -12.25 -4.31 17.13
CA TYR A 113 -13.51 -4.94 16.77
C TYR A 113 -13.67 -6.38 17.28
N ALA A 114 -12.60 -7.17 17.27
CA ALA A 114 -12.61 -8.61 17.60
C ALA A 114 -13.07 -8.95 19.04
N LYS A 115 -13.23 -7.95 19.92
CA LYS A 115 -13.85 -8.12 21.25
C LYS A 115 -15.31 -7.66 21.32
N GLU A 116 -15.75 -6.75 20.46
CA GLU A 116 -17.12 -6.21 20.47
C GLU A 116 -18.13 -7.15 19.82
N GLU A 117 -17.68 -7.86 18.77
CA GLU A 117 -18.39 -8.91 18.03
C GLU A 117 -19.03 -9.97 18.94
N LYS A 118 -18.30 -10.45 19.95
CA LYS A 118 -18.70 -11.57 20.82
C LYS A 118 -19.96 -11.31 21.66
N GLU A 119 -20.32 -10.05 21.80
CA GLU A 119 -21.42 -9.57 22.62
C GLU A 119 -22.44 -8.79 21.74
N PHE A 120 -22.58 -9.12 20.46
CA PHE A 120 -23.49 -8.44 19.52
C PHE A 120 -24.69 -9.31 19.17
N GLY A 121 -25.90 -8.77 19.35
CA GLY A 121 -27.15 -9.51 19.21
C GLY A 121 -27.64 -9.65 17.76
N LYS A 122 -28.96 -9.74 17.57
CA LYS A 122 -29.60 -9.72 16.26
C LYS A 122 -29.57 -8.29 15.69
N ILE A 123 -29.20 -8.15 14.41
CA ILE A 123 -29.20 -6.85 13.75
C ILE A 123 -30.63 -6.30 13.73
N LYS A 124 -30.77 -5.01 14.06
CA LYS A 124 -32.01 -4.23 14.03
C LYS A 124 -31.93 -3.07 13.04
N LYS A 125 -30.73 -2.53 12.79
CA LYS A 125 -30.48 -1.50 11.78
C LYS A 125 -29.14 -1.70 11.09
N ILE A 126 -29.11 -1.44 9.80
CA ILE A 126 -27.92 -1.33 8.97
C ILE A 126 -27.82 0.11 8.46
N LYS A 127 -26.63 0.70 8.57
CA LYS A 127 -26.28 1.97 7.93
C LYS A 127 -24.95 1.77 7.21
N LEU A 128 -24.98 1.79 5.89
CA LEU A 128 -23.82 1.58 5.03
C LEU A 128 -23.58 2.83 4.18
N ILE A 129 -22.37 3.39 4.27
CA ILE A 129 -21.93 4.54 3.50
C ILE A 129 -20.78 4.08 2.61
N SER A 130 -20.91 4.25 1.30
CA SER A 130 -19.91 3.88 0.29
C SER A 130 -19.37 5.14 -0.36
N ASN A 131 -18.07 5.40 -0.30
CA ASN A 131 -17.47 6.69 -0.64
C ASN A 131 -16.23 6.53 -1.56
N LYS A 132 -16.12 7.42 -2.56
CA LYS A 132 -15.03 7.46 -3.57
C LYS A 132 -14.18 8.73 -3.51
N LEU A 133 -14.43 9.67 -2.59
CA LEU A 133 -13.68 10.94 -2.54
C LEU A 133 -12.16 10.72 -2.40
N PHE A 134 -11.72 9.69 -1.68
CA PHE A 134 -10.30 9.35 -1.55
C PHE A 134 -9.68 8.66 -2.80
N SER A 135 -10.44 8.49 -3.90
CA SER A 135 -10.01 7.71 -5.07
C SER A 135 -9.33 8.53 -6.17
N ASP A 136 -9.71 9.79 -6.41
CA ASP A 136 -9.22 10.56 -7.57
C ASP A 136 -8.99 12.04 -7.24
N LYS A 137 -7.77 12.55 -7.47
CA LYS A 137 -7.48 14.00 -7.39
C LYS A 137 -8.12 14.80 -8.53
N ASN A 138 -8.75 14.14 -9.51
CA ASN A 138 -9.38 14.73 -10.68
C ASN A 138 -10.91 14.54 -10.70
N MET A 139 -11.56 14.55 -9.52
CA MET A 139 -13.02 14.44 -9.44
C MET A 139 -13.70 15.48 -10.33
N LYS A 140 -14.64 15.01 -11.15
CA LYS A 140 -15.40 15.88 -12.06
C LYS A 140 -16.68 16.35 -11.38
N LYS A 141 -17.04 17.62 -11.55
CA LYS A 141 -18.36 18.13 -11.13
C LYS A 141 -19.47 17.26 -11.73
N GLY A 142 -20.42 16.82 -10.89
CA GLY A 142 -21.50 15.90 -11.27
C GLY A 142 -21.15 14.40 -11.24
N GLN A 143 -19.91 14.03 -10.92
CA GLN A 143 -19.55 12.63 -10.64
C GLN A 143 -20.18 12.18 -9.33
N GLU A 144 -20.77 10.97 -9.30
CA GLU A 144 -21.28 10.38 -8.06
C GLU A 144 -20.10 9.93 -7.18
N ILE A 145 -20.15 10.29 -5.89
CA ILE A 145 -19.01 10.13 -4.97
C ILE A 145 -19.37 9.43 -3.67
N GLU A 146 -20.63 9.45 -3.24
CA GLU A 146 -21.06 8.79 -2.02
C GLU A 146 -22.49 8.26 -2.17
N GLN A 147 -22.70 7.04 -1.66
CA GLN A 147 -24.01 6.43 -1.48
C GLN A 147 -24.22 6.15 0.01
N ARG A 148 -25.43 6.40 0.51
CA ARG A 148 -25.85 6.03 1.87
C ARG A 148 -27.07 5.13 1.78
N ILE A 149 -27.01 3.99 2.47
CA ILE A 149 -28.08 3.00 2.55
C ILE A 149 -28.40 2.82 4.04
N PHE A 150 -29.63 3.11 4.43
CA PHE A 150 -30.14 2.84 5.77
C PHE A 150 -31.25 1.79 5.66
N ILE A 151 -31.23 0.78 6.52
CA ILE A 151 -32.21 -0.32 6.53
C ILE A 151 -32.62 -0.58 7.98
N ASP A 152 -33.92 -0.62 8.26
CA ASP A 152 -34.47 -0.92 9.58
C ASP A 152 -35.04 -2.36 9.70
N PHE A 153 -35.43 -2.72 10.92
CA PHE A 153 -35.98 -4.04 11.25
C PHE A 153 -37.36 -4.34 10.63
N ASN A 154 -38.02 -3.35 10.01
CA ASN A 154 -39.26 -3.52 9.27
C ASN A 154 -39.02 -3.68 7.76
N GLY A 155 -37.75 -3.69 7.32
CA GLY A 155 -37.39 -3.70 5.90
C GLY A 155 -37.54 -2.34 5.22
N ASN A 156 -37.71 -1.23 5.95
CA ASN A 156 -37.69 0.10 5.34
C ASN A 156 -36.27 0.45 4.91
N VAL A 157 -36.10 0.86 3.65
CA VAL A 157 -34.82 1.28 3.06
C VAL A 157 -34.88 2.76 2.70
N GLU A 158 -33.87 3.52 3.13
CA GLU A 158 -33.55 4.86 2.62
C GLU A 158 -32.23 4.80 1.85
N LEU A 159 -32.27 5.13 0.56
CA LEU A 159 -31.10 5.24 -0.32
C LEU A 159 -30.89 6.71 -0.71
N ILE A 160 -29.71 7.25 -0.40
CA ILE A 160 -29.31 8.62 -0.75
C ILE A 160 -28.02 8.59 -1.58
N ARG A 161 -27.94 9.40 -2.64
CA ARG A 161 -26.74 9.51 -3.49
C ARG A 161 -26.28 10.96 -3.65
N TYR A 162 -24.97 11.15 -3.50
CA TYR A 162 -24.31 12.46 -3.53
C TYR A 162 -23.36 12.59 -4.72
N LYS A 163 -23.38 13.75 -5.36
CA LYS A 163 -22.47 14.11 -6.47
C LYS A 163 -21.54 15.24 -6.07
N PHE A 164 -20.30 15.14 -6.53
CA PHE A 164 -19.27 16.17 -6.34
C PHE A 164 -19.69 17.49 -6.99
N VAL A 165 -19.52 18.59 -6.25
CA VAL A 165 -19.75 19.94 -6.77
C VAL A 165 -18.40 20.60 -7.06
N ASP A 166 -17.66 20.91 -6.00
CA ASP A 166 -16.31 21.43 -5.96
C ASP A 166 -15.72 21.22 -4.55
N LEU A 167 -14.51 21.75 -4.27
CA LEU A 167 -13.84 21.62 -2.97
C LEU A 167 -14.38 22.56 -1.87
N LYS A 168 -15.38 23.42 -2.14
CA LYS A 168 -15.97 24.34 -1.16
C LYS A 168 -17.30 23.84 -0.62
N GLU A 169 -18.17 23.35 -1.51
CA GLU A 169 -19.44 22.73 -1.12
C GLU A 169 -19.33 21.21 -0.94
N LEU A 170 -18.23 20.60 -1.41
CA LEU A 170 -17.95 19.15 -1.46
C LEU A 170 -18.96 18.35 -2.29
N TYR A 171 -20.22 18.30 -1.86
CA TYR A 171 -21.27 17.54 -2.51
C TYR A 171 -22.67 18.06 -2.17
N HIS A 172 -23.62 17.76 -3.05
CA HIS A 172 -25.05 17.92 -2.79
C HIS A 172 -25.77 16.58 -2.92
N GLU A 173 -26.89 16.44 -2.20
CA GLU A 173 -27.83 15.35 -2.41
C GLU A 173 -28.43 15.47 -3.81
N THR A 174 -28.39 14.37 -4.57
CA THR A 174 -28.84 14.35 -5.97
C THR A 174 -29.93 13.34 -6.25
N TYR A 175 -30.16 12.44 -5.31
CA TYR A 175 -31.17 11.40 -5.36
C TYR A 175 -31.44 10.93 -3.93
N LYS A 176 -32.72 10.76 -3.62
CA LYS A 176 -33.20 10.14 -2.40
C LYS A 176 -34.41 9.27 -2.73
N ALA A 177 -34.40 8.03 -2.29
CA ALA A 177 -35.52 7.10 -2.44
C ALA A 177 -35.78 6.37 -1.13
N ASN A 178 -37.07 6.18 -0.84
CA ASN A 178 -37.54 5.36 0.26
C ASN A 178 -38.41 4.24 -0.33
N PHE A 179 -38.17 3.01 0.09
CA PHE A 179 -38.94 1.83 -0.33
C PHE A 179 -38.87 0.76 0.76
N GLN A 180 -39.67 -0.29 0.64
CA GLN A 180 -39.67 -1.42 1.57
C GLN A 180 -39.24 -2.69 0.83
N ILE A 181 -38.37 -3.49 1.43
CA ILE A 181 -37.99 -4.83 0.95
C ILE A 181 -38.86 -5.90 1.64
N SER A 182 -38.89 -7.11 1.09
CA SER A 182 -39.65 -8.21 1.71
C SER A 182 -39.05 -8.63 3.05
N GLU A 183 -39.85 -9.31 3.87
CA GLU A 183 -39.36 -9.86 5.14
C GLU A 183 -38.23 -10.88 4.92
N GLU A 184 -38.38 -11.74 3.90
CA GLU A 184 -37.38 -12.73 3.49
C GLU A 184 -36.06 -12.08 3.04
N ASP A 185 -36.12 -11.02 2.22
CA ASP A 185 -34.95 -10.27 1.79
C ASP A 185 -34.26 -9.57 2.98
N LYS A 186 -35.04 -8.96 3.86
CA LYS A 186 -34.55 -8.26 5.06
C LYS A 186 -33.83 -9.25 6.01
N ASP A 187 -34.42 -10.42 6.25
CA ASP A 187 -33.80 -11.45 7.09
C ASP A 187 -32.53 -12.02 6.43
N LEU A 188 -32.57 -12.34 5.12
CA LEU A 188 -31.40 -12.77 4.37
C LEU A 188 -30.26 -11.74 4.44
N LEU A 189 -30.57 -10.45 4.26
CA LEU A 189 -29.59 -9.36 4.31
C LEU A 189 -28.95 -9.23 5.70
N PHE A 190 -29.75 -9.35 6.75
CA PHE A 190 -29.29 -9.28 8.13
C PHE A 190 -28.42 -10.50 8.48
N ASP A 191 -28.80 -11.70 8.03
CA ASP A 191 -28.04 -12.93 8.25
C ASP A 191 -26.71 -12.93 7.50
N VAL A 192 -26.66 -12.57 6.20
CA VAL A 192 -25.36 -12.47 5.49
C VAL A 192 -24.47 -11.38 6.07
N THR A 193 -25.04 -10.26 6.52
CA THR A 193 -24.29 -9.18 7.18
C THR A 193 -23.75 -9.64 8.54
N LYS A 194 -24.51 -10.49 9.27
CA LYS A 194 -24.08 -11.08 10.54
C LYS A 194 -23.06 -12.22 10.37
N GLU A 195 -23.11 -12.99 9.29
CA GLU A 195 -22.04 -13.94 8.94
C GLU A 195 -20.76 -13.21 8.51
N PHE A 196 -20.88 -12.09 7.79
CA PHE A 196 -19.75 -11.24 7.44
C PHE A 196 -18.97 -10.77 8.67
N LEU A 197 -19.65 -10.45 9.79
CA LEU A 197 -19.00 -10.08 11.05
C LEU A 197 -18.02 -11.15 11.59
N LYS A 198 -18.28 -12.43 11.30
CA LYS A 198 -17.43 -13.56 11.72
C LYS A 198 -16.22 -13.79 10.79
N GLY A 199 -16.33 -13.37 9.52
CA GLY A 199 -15.36 -13.60 8.46
C GLY A 199 -14.17 -12.62 8.49
N LYS A 200 -13.17 -12.91 9.33
CA LYS A 200 -12.04 -11.99 9.56
C LYS A 200 -11.00 -11.99 8.45
N ASN A 201 -10.91 -10.88 7.72
CA ASN A 201 -9.67 -10.09 7.53
C ASN A 201 -9.92 -8.97 6.52
N PHE A 202 -9.81 -7.71 6.95
CA PHE A 202 -9.86 -6.59 6.02
C PHE A 202 -8.46 -6.27 5.50
N ASN A 203 -8.31 -6.28 4.17
CA ASN A 203 -7.13 -5.78 3.48
C ASN A 203 -6.94 -4.27 3.74
N LYS A 204 -5.69 -3.83 3.85
CA LYS A 204 -5.26 -2.43 3.93
C LYS A 204 -6.00 -1.50 2.96
N PHE A 205 -6.18 -0.24 3.36
CA PHE A 205 -6.60 0.80 2.44
C PHE A 205 -5.53 1.02 1.36
N SER A 206 -5.98 0.96 0.11
CA SER A 206 -5.19 1.29 -1.06
C SER A 206 -5.71 2.61 -1.68
N PRO A 207 -4.87 3.63 -1.86
CA PRO A 207 -5.31 4.92 -2.40
C PRO A 207 -5.74 4.75 -3.86
N GLY A 208 -6.96 5.17 -4.19
CA GLY A 208 -7.51 4.99 -5.54
C GLY A 208 -8.78 4.14 -5.63
N ILE A 209 -9.16 3.42 -4.56
CA ILE A 209 -10.32 2.51 -4.59
C ILE A 209 -11.58 3.17 -4.00
N GLY A 210 -11.42 3.98 -2.95
CA GLY A 210 -12.51 4.43 -2.08
C GLY A 210 -12.68 3.54 -0.85
N ASN A 211 -13.64 3.89 0.01
CA ASN A 211 -13.91 3.24 1.28
C ASN A 211 -15.40 2.97 1.47
N TRP A 212 -15.74 2.07 2.39
CA TRP A 212 -17.05 1.97 2.98
C TRP A 212 -16.97 2.11 4.51
N TYR A 213 -18.06 2.60 5.10
CA TYR A 213 -18.31 2.68 6.54
C TYR A 213 -19.62 1.95 6.83
N LEU A 214 -19.60 0.99 7.74
CA LEU A 214 -20.75 0.21 8.16
C LEU A 214 -21.01 0.46 9.65
N GLU A 215 -22.23 0.87 9.98
CA GLU A 215 -22.72 1.03 11.34
C GLU A 215 -23.93 0.11 11.52
N LEU A 216 -23.81 -0.82 12.47
CA LEU A 216 -24.86 -1.78 12.81
C LEU A 216 -25.41 -1.44 14.18
N THR A 217 -26.72 -1.54 14.35
CA THR A 217 -27.39 -1.48 15.66
C THR A 217 -28.10 -2.80 15.91
N ASP A 218 -27.92 -3.39 17.10
CA ASP A 218 -28.62 -4.62 17.51
C ASP A 218 -29.95 -4.33 18.25
N GLU A 219 -30.63 -5.39 18.70
CA GLU A 219 -31.88 -5.31 19.44
C GLU A 219 -31.76 -4.61 20.81
N ASN A 220 -30.55 -4.64 21.40
CA ASN A 220 -30.22 -3.98 22.66
C ASN A 220 -29.78 -2.51 22.48
N ASN A 221 -29.83 -2.00 21.23
CA ASN A 221 -29.28 -0.71 20.80
C ASN A 221 -27.76 -0.58 20.99
N LYS A 222 -27.04 -1.70 21.10
CA LYS A 222 -25.58 -1.68 20.99
C LYS A 222 -25.21 -1.35 19.55
N ILE A 223 -24.18 -0.53 19.38
CA ILE A 223 -23.70 -0.08 18.07
C ILE A 223 -22.33 -0.68 17.80
N ILE A 224 -22.12 -1.17 16.58
CA ILE A 224 -20.82 -1.60 16.06
C ILE A 224 -20.49 -0.77 14.83
N LYS A 225 -19.22 -0.36 14.70
CA LYS A 225 -18.71 0.49 13.61
C LYS A 225 -17.52 -0.16 12.94
N LEU A 226 -17.63 -0.36 11.63
CA LEU A 226 -16.65 -0.99 10.77
C LEU A 226 -16.36 -0.10 9.57
N ASN A 227 -15.18 -0.29 8.99
CA ASN A 227 -14.76 0.36 7.76
C ASN A 227 -14.07 -0.66 6.85
N GLY A 228 -13.82 -0.30 5.60
CA GLY A 228 -12.89 -1.03 4.75
C GLY A 228 -12.73 -0.44 3.35
N PRO A 229 -11.78 -0.95 2.57
CA PRO A 229 -11.61 -0.54 1.18
C PRO A 229 -12.81 -0.98 0.32
N LEU A 230 -13.18 -0.17 -0.66
CA LEU A 230 -14.33 -0.39 -1.55
C LEU A 230 -14.03 -1.43 -2.65
N ILE A 231 -13.57 -2.63 -2.26
CA ILE A 231 -13.15 -3.75 -3.14
C ILE A 231 -14.19 -4.87 -3.29
N GLY A 232 -15.35 -4.78 -2.62
CA GLY A 232 -16.30 -5.88 -2.50
C GLY A 232 -15.88 -6.88 -1.42
N ILE A 233 -16.81 -7.72 -0.99
CA ILE A 233 -16.58 -8.68 0.09
C ILE A 233 -17.05 -10.05 -0.38
N TYR A 234 -16.11 -10.98 -0.50
CA TYR A 234 -16.35 -12.38 -0.86
C TYR A 234 -16.25 -13.24 0.39
N MET A 235 -17.26 -14.07 0.63
CA MET A 235 -17.38 -14.87 1.85
C MET A 235 -18.12 -16.17 1.58
N SER A 236 -17.85 -17.20 2.38
CA SER A 236 -18.65 -18.44 2.38
C SER A 236 -19.94 -18.21 3.16
N TYR A 237 -21.08 -18.44 2.53
CA TYR A 237 -22.41 -18.45 3.14
C TYR A 237 -23.17 -19.70 2.66
N ASN A 238 -23.72 -20.49 3.59
CA ASN A 238 -24.43 -21.74 3.30
C ASN A 238 -23.71 -22.69 2.30
N LYS A 239 -22.39 -22.83 2.46
CA LYS A 239 -21.47 -23.63 1.61
C LYS A 239 -21.23 -23.09 0.18
N SER A 240 -21.74 -21.90 -0.14
CA SER A 240 -21.49 -21.19 -1.41
C SER A 240 -20.61 -19.97 -1.18
N GLU A 241 -19.78 -19.60 -2.15
CA GLU A 241 -19.14 -18.28 -2.15
C GLU A 241 -20.15 -17.22 -2.62
N ILE A 242 -20.31 -16.16 -1.84
CA ILE A 242 -21.18 -15.01 -2.17
C ILE A 242 -20.37 -13.72 -2.22
N ASN A 243 -20.81 -12.75 -3.03
CA ASN A 243 -20.36 -11.37 -2.96
C ASN A 243 -21.42 -10.54 -2.24
N LEU A 244 -21.08 -9.95 -1.09
CA LEU A 244 -22.01 -9.19 -0.27
C LEU A 244 -22.58 -7.96 -1.01
N THR A 245 -21.80 -7.32 -1.88
CA THR A 245 -22.31 -6.22 -2.74
C THR A 245 -23.38 -6.71 -3.71
N GLU A 246 -23.25 -7.92 -4.28
CA GLU A 246 -24.28 -8.47 -5.17
C GLU A 246 -25.56 -8.84 -4.42
N VAL A 247 -25.45 -9.32 -3.17
CA VAL A 247 -26.64 -9.54 -2.33
C VAL A 247 -27.39 -8.21 -2.13
N PHE A 248 -26.69 -7.13 -1.77
CA PHE A 248 -27.29 -5.79 -1.66
C PHE A 248 -27.90 -5.31 -2.99
N ARG A 249 -27.23 -5.52 -4.15
CA ARG A 249 -27.75 -5.12 -5.47
C ARG A 249 -29.03 -5.86 -5.85
N ASN A 250 -29.10 -7.17 -5.55
CA ASN A 250 -30.24 -8.00 -5.89
C ASN A 250 -31.45 -7.67 -5.01
N ILE A 251 -31.27 -7.63 -3.69
CA ILE A 251 -32.34 -7.31 -2.71
C ILE A 251 -32.89 -5.90 -2.92
N LEU A 252 -32.02 -4.93 -3.21
CA LEU A 252 -32.42 -3.54 -3.46
C LEU A 252 -32.78 -3.27 -4.93
N ASN A 253 -32.82 -4.33 -5.77
CA ASN A 253 -33.09 -4.31 -7.21
C ASN A 253 -32.38 -3.16 -7.97
N ASN A 254 -31.10 -2.92 -7.67
CA ASN A 254 -30.36 -1.76 -8.15
C ASN A 254 -28.87 -2.06 -8.38
N LYS A 255 -28.50 -2.29 -9.64
CA LYS A 255 -27.14 -2.65 -10.06
C LYS A 255 -26.08 -1.56 -9.85
N GLU A 256 -26.49 -0.30 -9.66
CA GLU A 256 -25.57 0.82 -9.47
C GLU A 256 -25.12 0.99 -8.01
N ILE A 257 -25.68 0.20 -7.08
CA ILE A 257 -25.29 0.22 -5.67
C ILE A 257 -23.85 -0.27 -5.51
N TRP A 258 -23.07 0.45 -4.70
CA TRP A 258 -21.70 0.07 -4.36
C TRP A 258 -21.68 -0.82 -3.11
N ALA A 259 -22.39 -0.44 -2.04
CA ALA A 259 -22.34 -1.15 -0.76
C ALA A 259 -20.88 -1.33 -0.27
N PHE A 260 -20.30 -2.52 -0.40
CA PHE A 260 -18.90 -2.81 -0.01
C PHE A 260 -17.88 -2.73 -1.18
N GLY A 261 -18.34 -2.52 -2.42
CA GLY A 261 -17.50 -2.58 -3.62
C GLY A 261 -18.14 -1.87 -4.82
N ASN A 262 -17.37 -1.08 -5.56
CA ASN A 262 -17.88 -0.52 -6.81
C ASN A 262 -18.11 -1.63 -7.86
N TYR A 263 -18.85 -1.33 -8.94
CA TYR A 263 -19.15 -2.30 -10.02
C TYR A 263 -17.90 -2.96 -10.61
N GLU A 264 -16.80 -2.23 -10.74
CA GLU A 264 -15.55 -2.72 -11.33
C GLU A 264 -14.79 -3.64 -10.35
N SER A 265 -14.88 -3.39 -9.04
CA SER A 265 -14.34 -4.27 -8.00
C SER A 265 -15.20 -5.49 -7.67
N SER A 266 -16.48 -5.52 -8.10
CA SER A 266 -17.24 -6.77 -8.13
C SER A 266 -16.76 -7.76 -9.20
N HIS A 267 -15.76 -7.41 -10.02
CA HIS A 267 -15.15 -8.32 -10.99
C HIS A 267 -13.81 -8.85 -10.46
N ILE A 268 -13.78 -10.15 -10.11
CA ILE A 268 -12.57 -10.76 -9.54
C ILE A 268 -11.62 -11.10 -10.68
N ILE A 269 -10.48 -10.40 -10.77
CA ILE A 269 -9.41 -10.82 -11.69
C ILE A 269 -8.72 -12.07 -11.10
N GLU A 270 -8.75 -13.18 -11.85
CA GLU A 270 -8.01 -14.41 -11.55
C GLU A 270 -6.60 -14.39 -12.16
N ASN A 271 -6.49 -13.90 -13.41
CA ASN A 271 -5.21 -13.83 -14.11
C ASN A 271 -5.04 -12.50 -14.84
N ILE A 272 -3.81 -12.00 -14.84
CA ILE A 272 -3.34 -11.03 -15.84
C ILE A 272 -2.21 -11.68 -16.61
N LYS A 273 -2.39 -11.81 -17.92
CA LYS A 273 -1.40 -12.33 -18.87
C LYS A 273 -0.94 -11.19 -19.77
N ILE A 274 0.37 -11.02 -19.92
CA ILE A 274 0.95 -10.06 -20.85
C ILE A 274 1.96 -10.80 -21.71
N ASN A 275 1.70 -10.83 -23.01
CA ASN A 275 2.61 -11.35 -24.02
C ASN A 275 3.21 -10.16 -24.74
N PHE A 276 4.53 -10.10 -24.82
CA PHE A 276 5.28 -9.06 -25.49
C PHE A 276 6.23 -9.71 -26.49
N ARG A 277 6.37 -9.16 -27.69
CA ARG A 277 7.39 -9.58 -28.65
C ARG A 277 8.01 -8.36 -29.32
N ARG A 278 9.34 -8.37 -29.39
CA ARG A 278 10.12 -7.40 -30.17
C ARG A 278 10.98 -8.13 -31.18
N ILE A 279 10.70 -7.87 -32.45
CA ILE A 279 11.53 -8.29 -33.59
C ILE A 279 12.26 -7.05 -34.10
N LYS A 280 13.59 -7.05 -34.03
CA LYS A 280 14.43 -5.95 -34.53
C LYS A 280 15.52 -6.49 -35.46
N ALA A 281 15.71 -5.85 -36.60
CA ALA A 281 16.85 -6.09 -37.46
C ALA A 281 18.15 -5.61 -36.78
N VAL A 282 19.16 -6.48 -36.74
CA VAL A 282 20.52 -6.13 -36.33
C VAL A 282 21.37 -6.04 -37.59
N GLU A 283 22.30 -5.08 -37.64
CA GLU A 283 23.26 -5.01 -38.74
C GLU A 283 24.13 -6.27 -38.72
N ALA A 284 24.32 -6.88 -39.90
CA ALA A 284 25.15 -8.07 -40.02
C ALA A 284 26.62 -7.73 -39.76
N GLU A 285 27.24 -8.39 -38.78
CA GLU A 285 28.70 -8.42 -38.69
C GLU A 285 29.25 -9.11 -39.95
N LYS A 286 30.24 -8.46 -40.57
CA LYS A 286 30.94 -8.98 -41.75
C LYS A 286 32.35 -9.37 -41.36
N VAL A 287 32.76 -10.57 -41.75
CA VAL A 287 34.14 -11.05 -41.65
C VAL A 287 34.59 -11.40 -43.06
N ASP A 288 35.72 -10.84 -43.48
CA ASP A 288 36.29 -10.97 -44.84
C ASP A 288 35.31 -10.72 -46.01
N GLY A 289 34.34 -9.82 -45.78
CA GLY A 289 33.33 -9.42 -46.77
C GLY A 289 32.09 -10.31 -46.81
N GLU A 290 32.13 -11.49 -46.21
CA GLU A 290 30.99 -12.38 -46.05
C GLU A 290 30.15 -12.01 -44.80
N ILE A 291 28.86 -12.33 -44.84
CA ILE A 291 27.94 -12.12 -43.71
C ILE A 291 28.20 -13.21 -42.68
N PHE A 292 28.79 -12.85 -41.54
CA PHE A 292 29.12 -13.79 -40.48
C PHE A 292 27.87 -14.17 -39.65
N CYS A 293 26.98 -13.20 -39.42
CA CYS A 293 25.67 -13.46 -38.82
C CYS A 293 24.64 -12.39 -39.21
N SER A 294 23.52 -12.79 -39.81
CA SER A 294 22.32 -11.94 -39.94
C SER A 294 21.36 -12.24 -38.78
N SER A 295 21.71 -11.82 -37.57
CA SER A 295 20.86 -12.05 -36.40
C SER A 295 19.63 -11.13 -36.42
N VAL A 296 18.45 -11.73 -36.41
CA VAL A 296 17.23 -11.03 -35.98
C VAL A 296 17.24 -11.03 -34.46
N TYR A 297 17.15 -9.86 -33.84
CA TYR A 297 16.88 -9.78 -32.41
C TYR A 297 15.39 -10.07 -32.22
N ASP A 298 15.08 -11.29 -31.82
CA ASP A 298 13.73 -11.72 -31.47
C ASP A 298 13.65 -11.97 -29.97
N ASN A 299 12.89 -11.14 -29.27
CA ASN A 299 12.72 -11.18 -27.82
C ASN A 299 11.24 -11.34 -27.50
N GLU A 300 10.86 -12.52 -27.03
CA GLU A 300 9.54 -12.80 -26.49
C GLU A 300 9.59 -12.70 -24.96
N GLU A 301 8.64 -12.00 -24.36
CA GLU A 301 8.50 -11.88 -22.91
C GLU A 301 7.06 -12.18 -22.50
N PHE A 302 6.91 -12.94 -21.42
CA PHE A 302 5.62 -13.30 -20.86
C PHE A 302 5.57 -12.99 -19.36
N LEU A 303 4.51 -12.31 -18.94
CA LEU A 303 4.19 -12.07 -17.54
C LEU A 303 2.81 -12.69 -17.24
N LEU A 304 2.75 -13.55 -16.22
CA LEU A 304 1.52 -14.06 -15.65
C LEU A 304 1.45 -13.68 -14.18
N ILE A 305 0.39 -12.97 -13.78
CA ILE A 305 0.02 -12.75 -12.38
C ILE A 305 -1.20 -13.64 -12.12
N ASN A 306 -1.10 -14.57 -11.16
CA ASN A 306 -2.14 -15.58 -10.92
C ASN A 306 -2.62 -15.54 -9.47
N ARG A 307 -3.93 -15.33 -9.26
CA ARG A 307 -4.54 -15.26 -7.93
C ARG A 307 -4.44 -16.59 -7.17
N LYS A 308 -4.87 -17.68 -7.80
CA LYS A 308 -4.98 -19.03 -7.19
C LYS A 308 -3.66 -19.58 -6.64
N ASN A 309 -2.57 -19.37 -7.36
CA ASN A 309 -1.23 -19.84 -7.01
C ASN A 309 -0.46 -18.82 -6.15
N GLU A 310 -1.04 -17.64 -5.92
CA GLU A 310 -0.41 -16.47 -5.33
C GLU A 310 0.99 -16.18 -5.88
N SER A 311 1.12 -16.20 -7.22
CA SER A 311 2.42 -16.03 -7.88
C SER A 311 2.44 -15.00 -9.00
N ILE A 312 3.65 -14.48 -9.23
CA ILE A 312 4.04 -13.76 -10.45
C ILE A 312 5.04 -14.65 -11.17
N TYR A 313 4.76 -14.99 -12.42
CA TYR A 313 5.65 -15.72 -13.31
C TYR A 313 6.15 -14.78 -14.42
N VAL A 314 7.44 -14.77 -14.66
CA VAL A 314 8.11 -14.00 -15.71
C VAL A 314 8.94 -14.96 -16.55
N ALA A 315 8.70 -14.98 -17.86
CA ALA A 315 9.51 -15.69 -18.84
C ALA A 315 10.07 -14.72 -19.89
N ARG A 316 11.26 -15.02 -20.40
CA ARG A 316 11.85 -14.38 -21.58
C ARG A 316 12.51 -15.44 -22.46
N ALA A 317 12.28 -15.38 -23.77
CA ALA A 317 13.05 -16.10 -24.78
C ALA A 317 13.78 -15.09 -25.69
N LEU A 318 15.04 -15.38 -26.02
CA LEU A 318 15.85 -14.60 -26.98
C LEU A 318 16.28 -15.53 -28.13
N GLY A 319 15.48 -15.52 -29.20
CA GLY A 319 15.53 -16.54 -30.25
C GLY A 319 15.39 -17.97 -29.70
N ASP A 320 15.91 -18.95 -30.43
CA ASP A 320 15.80 -20.37 -30.08
C ASP A 320 16.80 -20.82 -28.99
N ASN A 321 17.71 -19.95 -28.56
CA ASN A 321 18.93 -20.35 -27.82
C ASN A 321 18.95 -19.99 -26.33
N VAL A 322 18.10 -19.07 -25.86
CA VAL A 322 18.14 -18.57 -24.48
C VAL A 322 16.73 -18.43 -23.93
N GLU A 323 16.43 -19.18 -22.88
CA GLU A 323 15.19 -19.10 -22.11
C GLU A 323 15.50 -18.73 -20.64
N ILE A 324 14.75 -17.78 -20.08
CA ILE A 324 14.88 -17.32 -18.70
C ILE A 324 13.50 -17.35 -18.05
N ASN A 325 13.32 -18.18 -17.02
CA ASN A 325 12.06 -18.30 -16.29
C ASN A 325 12.25 -17.99 -14.80
N LYS A 326 11.34 -17.22 -14.22
CA LYS A 326 11.29 -16.90 -12.79
C LYS A 326 9.85 -17.00 -12.26
N GLU A 327 9.66 -17.69 -11.15
CA GLU A 327 8.38 -17.71 -10.41
C GLU A 327 8.57 -17.15 -9.00
N TYR A 328 7.80 -16.11 -8.65
CA TYR A 328 7.77 -15.50 -7.32
C TYR A 328 6.46 -15.89 -6.64
N LYS A 329 6.52 -16.70 -5.57
CA LYS A 329 5.35 -17.08 -4.76
C LYS A 329 5.21 -16.13 -3.58
N ILE A 330 4.24 -15.22 -3.66
CA ILE A 330 4.07 -14.10 -2.72
C ILE A 330 2.73 -14.23 -2.00
N LYS A 331 2.71 -15.10 -1.00
CA LYS A 331 1.51 -15.45 -0.23
C LYS A 331 0.80 -14.24 0.39
N ASN A 332 -0.53 -14.31 0.42
CA ASN A 332 -1.47 -13.31 0.91
C ASN A 332 -1.33 -11.91 0.29
N ARG A 333 -0.68 -11.76 -0.88
CA ARG A 333 -0.44 -10.44 -1.51
C ARG A 333 -0.91 -10.32 -2.95
N ILE A 334 -0.95 -11.42 -3.71
CA ILE A 334 -1.36 -11.36 -5.14
C ILE A 334 -2.85 -11.08 -5.30
N GLY A 335 -3.71 -11.59 -4.41
CA GLY A 335 -5.13 -11.19 -4.37
C GLY A 335 -5.30 -9.67 -4.24
N ILE A 336 -4.66 -9.09 -3.22
CA ILE A 336 -4.71 -7.63 -2.94
C ILE A 336 -4.17 -6.81 -4.13
N LEU A 337 -3.10 -7.28 -4.78
CA LEU A 337 -2.57 -6.66 -6.00
C LEU A 337 -3.61 -6.65 -7.12
N LEU A 338 -4.26 -7.79 -7.39
CA LEU A 338 -5.25 -7.91 -8.45
C LEU A 338 -6.53 -7.12 -8.14
N ASP A 339 -6.93 -7.04 -6.87
CA ASP A 339 -8.06 -6.20 -6.41
C ASP A 339 -7.78 -4.70 -6.59
N TYR A 340 -6.52 -4.27 -6.45
CA TYR A 340 -6.12 -2.91 -6.81
C TYR A 340 -6.13 -2.68 -8.33
N VAL A 341 -5.64 -3.66 -9.10
CA VAL A 341 -5.47 -3.54 -10.55
C VAL A 341 -6.81 -3.56 -11.31
N SER A 342 -7.88 -4.15 -10.77
CA SER A 342 -9.23 -4.05 -11.35
C SER A 342 -9.68 -2.60 -11.57
N SER A 343 -9.35 -1.70 -10.64
CA SER A 343 -9.65 -0.26 -10.75
C SER A 343 -8.84 0.47 -11.85
N LEU A 344 -7.75 -0.12 -12.35
CA LEU A 344 -6.86 0.50 -13.34
C LEU A 344 -7.34 0.37 -14.78
N LYS A 345 -8.34 -0.49 -15.07
CA LYS A 345 -8.94 -0.69 -16.40
C LYS A 345 -7.91 -0.97 -17.51
N LEU A 346 -7.10 -2.02 -17.33
CA LEU A 346 -5.97 -2.34 -18.22
C LEU A 346 -6.35 -2.82 -19.63
N THR A 347 -7.63 -2.82 -19.98
CA THR A 347 -8.18 -3.09 -21.32
C THR A 347 -8.70 -1.83 -22.02
N GLN A 348 -8.84 -0.70 -21.31
CA GLN A 348 -9.36 0.55 -21.87
C GLN A 348 -8.26 1.42 -22.50
N LYS A 349 -8.39 1.68 -23.82
CA LYS A 349 -7.59 2.68 -24.55
C LYS A 349 -7.99 4.11 -24.12
N LYS A 350 -7.08 5.07 -24.33
CA LYS A 350 -7.35 6.49 -24.07
C LYS A 350 -8.44 7.04 -25.00
N ASP A 351 -9.25 7.97 -24.48
CA ASP A 351 -10.29 8.67 -25.25
C ASP A 351 -9.72 9.28 -26.53
N LYS A 352 -10.39 9.03 -27.66
CA LYS A 352 -10.00 9.58 -28.97
C LYS A 352 -10.28 11.09 -28.97
N LYS A 353 -9.23 11.93 -28.86
CA LYS A 353 -9.35 13.36 -29.19
C LYS A 353 -9.86 13.51 -30.63
N SER A 354 -10.88 14.33 -30.82
CA SER A 354 -11.55 14.56 -32.09
C SER A 354 -10.67 15.39 -33.06
N GLY A 355 -9.75 14.71 -33.74
CA GLY A 355 -8.93 15.26 -34.80
C GLY A 355 -8.55 14.19 -35.81
N LYS A 356 -8.38 14.57 -37.09
CA LYS A 356 -7.92 13.64 -38.15
C LYS A 356 -6.53 13.11 -37.78
N LYS A 357 -6.45 11.87 -37.28
CA LYS A 357 -5.17 11.21 -37.01
C LYS A 357 -4.37 11.10 -38.32
N LYS A 358 -3.10 11.50 -38.28
CA LYS A 358 -2.13 11.10 -39.31
C LYS A 358 -1.98 9.58 -39.26
N LYS A 359 -1.87 8.93 -40.42
CA LYS A 359 -1.63 7.48 -40.52
C LYS A 359 -0.26 7.18 -39.90
N VAL A 360 -0.23 6.32 -38.89
CA VAL A 360 1.03 5.79 -38.35
C VAL A 360 1.62 4.84 -39.40
N ILE A 361 2.90 5.04 -39.73
CA ILE A 361 3.65 4.16 -40.62
C ILE A 361 4.40 3.16 -39.71
N PRO A 362 4.16 1.84 -39.82
CA PRO A 362 4.91 0.84 -39.07
C PRO A 362 6.41 0.88 -39.40
N SER A 363 7.26 0.55 -38.41
CA SER A 363 8.68 0.31 -38.67
C SER A 363 8.87 -1.09 -39.25
N GLU A 364 9.57 -1.19 -40.37
CA GLU A 364 9.95 -2.46 -41.01
C GLU A 364 11.16 -3.13 -40.33
N ILE A 365 11.88 -2.39 -39.48
CA ILE A 365 13.15 -2.82 -38.85
C ILE A 365 13.10 -2.97 -37.32
N ASP A 366 12.02 -2.53 -36.67
CA ASP A 366 11.82 -2.63 -35.21
C ASP A 366 10.31 -2.74 -34.90
N ASN A 367 9.81 -3.97 -34.86
CA ASN A 367 8.41 -4.29 -34.66
C ASN A 367 8.19 -4.74 -33.20
N ILE A 368 7.35 -4.02 -32.46
CA ILE A 368 7.11 -4.30 -31.04
C ILE A 368 5.60 -4.47 -30.82
N LYS A 369 5.17 -5.66 -30.42
CA LYS A 369 3.77 -6.00 -30.16
C LYS A 369 3.54 -6.37 -28.70
N CYS A 370 2.33 -6.10 -28.22
CA CYS A 370 1.90 -6.50 -26.89
C CYS A 370 0.43 -6.92 -26.89
N LYS A 371 0.14 -8.00 -26.16
CA LYS A 371 -1.21 -8.49 -25.86
C LYS A 371 -1.38 -8.63 -24.36
N ILE A 372 -2.27 -7.82 -23.81
CA ILE A 372 -2.74 -7.90 -22.42
C ILE A 372 -4.03 -8.73 -22.43
N THR A 373 -4.18 -9.66 -21.50
CA THR A 373 -5.41 -10.45 -21.32
C THR A 373 -5.72 -10.55 -19.84
N ILE A 374 -6.99 -10.33 -19.49
CA ILE A 374 -7.49 -10.37 -18.11
C ILE A 374 -8.56 -11.46 -18.06
N ASP A 375 -8.33 -12.48 -17.24
CA ASP A 375 -9.32 -13.51 -16.96
C ASP A 375 -10.02 -13.17 -15.65
N TYR A 376 -11.35 -13.07 -15.68
CA TYR A 376 -12.18 -12.81 -14.51
C TYR A 376 -12.84 -14.11 -14.01
N ARG A 377 -13.18 -14.19 -12.72
CA ARG A 377 -13.96 -15.32 -12.17
C ARG A 377 -15.42 -15.30 -12.59
N ASN A 378 -15.98 -14.10 -12.75
CA ASN A 378 -17.42 -13.85 -12.85
C ASN A 378 -17.83 -12.98 -14.05
N LEU A 379 -16.92 -12.82 -15.02
CA LEU A 379 -17.16 -12.20 -16.33
C LEU A 379 -16.41 -13.01 -17.40
N GLU A 380 -16.74 -12.76 -18.67
CA GLU A 380 -15.91 -13.18 -19.80
C GLU A 380 -14.53 -12.50 -19.75
N SER A 381 -13.49 -13.20 -20.23
CA SER A 381 -12.13 -12.64 -20.31
C SER A 381 -12.06 -11.49 -21.32
N GLU A 382 -11.34 -10.43 -20.95
CA GLU A 382 -11.06 -9.30 -21.85
C GLU A 382 -9.63 -9.36 -22.39
N SER A 383 -9.38 -8.83 -23.59
CA SER A 383 -8.03 -8.65 -24.10
C SER A 383 -7.83 -7.35 -24.88
N LEU A 384 -6.59 -6.87 -24.86
CA LEU A 384 -6.14 -5.66 -25.54
C LEU A 384 -4.84 -5.98 -26.29
N GLU A 385 -4.87 -5.84 -27.60
CA GLU A 385 -3.73 -6.15 -28.48
C GLU A 385 -3.37 -4.97 -29.39
N GLY A 386 -2.08 -4.84 -29.70
CA GLY A 386 -1.57 -3.88 -30.69
C GLY A 386 -0.07 -3.60 -30.54
N ASP A 387 0.41 -2.63 -31.31
CA ASP A 387 1.82 -2.20 -31.22
C ASP A 387 2.10 -1.58 -29.85
N PHE A 388 3.29 -1.83 -29.29
CA PHE A 388 3.69 -1.35 -27.98
C PHE A 388 4.05 0.15 -28.01
N ASN A 389 3.02 1.00 -28.01
CA ASN A 389 3.16 2.45 -28.05
C ASN A 389 2.12 3.17 -27.16
N ILE A 390 2.34 4.47 -26.92
CA ILE A 390 1.55 5.29 -25.99
C ILE A 390 0.08 5.51 -26.42
N GLU A 391 -0.28 5.19 -27.67
CA GLU A 391 -1.66 5.26 -28.18
C GLU A 391 -2.44 3.94 -28.01
N ASN A 392 -1.75 2.80 -28.11
CA ASN A 392 -2.35 1.47 -28.01
C ASN A 392 -2.34 0.92 -26.57
N LEU A 393 -1.39 1.35 -25.74
CA LEU A 393 -1.29 0.93 -24.34
C LEU A 393 -2.40 1.56 -23.46
N PRO A 394 -2.83 0.88 -22.38
CA PRO A 394 -3.82 1.39 -21.45
C PRO A 394 -3.44 2.75 -20.86
N LYS A 395 -4.44 3.57 -20.52
CA LYS A 395 -4.21 4.86 -19.84
C LYS A 395 -3.38 4.70 -18.55
N SER A 396 -3.63 3.61 -17.82
CA SER A 396 -3.01 3.30 -16.51
C SER A 396 -1.74 2.46 -16.60
N TRP A 397 -1.22 2.18 -17.80
CA TRP A 397 -0.08 1.26 -18.03
C TRP A 397 1.15 1.57 -17.18
N LEU A 398 1.54 2.84 -17.11
CA LEU A 398 2.72 3.27 -16.33
C LEU A 398 2.53 3.06 -14.81
N THR A 399 1.30 3.18 -14.31
CA THR A 399 0.98 2.92 -12.90
C THR A 399 1.13 1.42 -12.60
N PHE A 400 0.56 0.58 -13.47
CA PHE A 400 0.65 -0.87 -13.35
C PHE A 400 2.11 -1.37 -13.40
N ILE A 401 2.90 -0.98 -14.42
CA ILE A 401 4.29 -1.45 -14.54
C ILE A 401 5.17 -0.97 -13.39
N LYS A 402 4.95 0.24 -12.85
CA LYS A 402 5.66 0.70 -11.64
C LYS A 402 5.36 -0.20 -10.43
N LEU A 403 4.09 -0.57 -10.24
CA LEU A 403 3.65 -1.43 -9.14
C LEU A 403 4.25 -2.84 -9.23
N ILE A 404 4.26 -3.44 -10.44
CA ILE A 404 4.92 -4.75 -10.65
C ILE A 404 6.43 -4.64 -10.43
N LYS A 405 7.09 -3.60 -10.97
CA LYS A 405 8.54 -3.41 -10.80
C LYS A 405 8.94 -3.28 -9.33
N SER A 406 8.20 -2.53 -8.51
CA SER A 406 8.51 -2.38 -7.08
C SER A 406 8.38 -3.67 -6.28
N ILE A 407 7.51 -4.59 -6.72
CA ILE A 407 7.39 -5.92 -6.10
C ILE A 407 8.60 -6.77 -6.51
N LEU A 408 8.92 -6.84 -7.81
CA LEU A 408 9.98 -7.72 -8.31
C LEU A 408 11.39 -7.27 -7.90
N SER A 409 11.67 -5.97 -7.87
CA SER A 409 13.02 -5.46 -7.51
C SER A 409 13.45 -5.85 -6.10
N TYR A 410 12.50 -6.04 -5.17
CA TYR A 410 12.78 -6.49 -3.81
C TYR A 410 13.32 -7.93 -3.73
N TYR A 411 13.03 -8.77 -4.74
CA TYR A 411 13.41 -10.19 -4.76
C TYR A 411 14.58 -10.50 -5.72
N ASP A 412 14.94 -9.56 -6.61
CA ASP A 412 16.00 -9.75 -7.61
C ASP A 412 17.40 -9.26 -7.15
N GLU A 413 17.48 -8.50 -6.05
CA GLU A 413 18.75 -8.13 -5.40
C GLU A 413 19.17 -9.22 -4.40
N PHE A 414 19.97 -10.19 -4.86
CA PHE A 414 20.49 -11.25 -3.98
C PHE A 414 21.77 -10.82 -3.24
N ASP A 415 21.76 -10.95 -1.92
CA ASP A 415 22.91 -10.65 -1.05
C ASP A 415 24.19 -11.43 -1.40
N ILE A 416 24.07 -12.61 -2.02
CA ILE A 416 25.23 -13.40 -2.48
C ILE A 416 26.05 -12.69 -3.57
N PHE A 417 25.44 -11.78 -4.34
CA PHE A 417 26.12 -10.94 -5.32
C PHE A 417 26.48 -9.55 -4.78
N ASN A 418 26.14 -9.28 -3.52
CA ASN A 418 26.50 -8.03 -2.86
C ASN A 418 27.99 -8.04 -2.49
N ILE A 419 28.82 -7.56 -3.42
CA ILE A 419 30.28 -7.48 -3.29
C ILE A 419 30.70 -6.69 -2.03
N LYS A 420 29.87 -5.76 -1.51
CA LYS A 420 30.15 -5.07 -0.25
C LYS A 420 30.03 -6.02 0.95
N LEU A 421 29.00 -6.86 1.00
CA LEU A 421 28.86 -7.89 2.04
C LEU A 421 29.99 -8.92 1.95
N ALA A 422 30.29 -9.42 0.74
CA ALA A 422 31.34 -10.41 0.52
C ALA A 422 32.77 -9.92 0.87
N LYS A 423 33.01 -8.60 0.87
CA LYS A 423 34.31 -7.99 1.20
C LYS A 423 34.45 -7.54 2.65
N LYS A 424 33.44 -7.74 3.51
CA LYS A 424 33.57 -7.41 4.94
C LYS A 424 34.56 -8.37 5.59
N ALA A 425 35.71 -7.85 6.00
CA ALA A 425 36.68 -8.59 6.80
C ALA A 425 36.03 -9.03 8.13
N PRO A 426 36.31 -10.25 8.62
CA PRO A 426 35.97 -10.61 9.99
C PRO A 426 36.78 -9.76 10.97
N ARG A 427 36.26 -9.59 12.20
CA ARG A 427 37.01 -8.96 13.28
C ARG A 427 37.94 -9.98 13.93
N HIS A 428 39.21 -9.63 14.12
CA HIS A 428 40.15 -10.39 14.92
C HIS A 428 40.40 -9.75 16.30
N GLU A 429 40.98 -10.51 17.21
CA GLU A 429 41.37 -9.99 18.53
C GLU A 429 42.42 -8.89 18.39
N GLY A 430 42.19 -7.75 19.05
CA GLY A 430 43.04 -6.56 18.93
C GLY A 430 42.76 -5.64 17.73
N ASP A 431 41.81 -5.97 16.85
CA ASP A 431 41.39 -5.05 15.78
C ASP A 431 40.58 -3.86 16.32
N LEU A 432 40.90 -2.67 15.79
CA LEU A 432 40.17 -1.44 16.00
C LEU A 432 38.93 -1.40 15.10
N ILE A 433 37.80 -0.98 15.67
CA ILE A 433 36.55 -0.81 14.93
C ILE A 433 36.52 0.61 14.36
N TYR A 434 36.67 0.74 13.06
CA TYR A 434 36.56 2.01 12.34
C TYR A 434 35.16 2.19 11.76
N LEU A 435 34.55 3.32 12.08
CA LEU A 435 33.30 3.77 11.48
C LEU A 435 33.58 4.95 10.56
N SER A 436 33.19 4.83 9.29
CA SER A 436 33.07 5.98 8.40
C SER A 436 31.70 6.60 8.60
N VAL A 437 31.67 7.90 8.86
CA VAL A 437 30.45 8.65 9.13
C VAL A 437 30.29 9.84 8.18
N VAL A 438 29.06 10.27 7.96
CA VAL A 438 28.72 11.53 7.27
C VAL A 438 27.91 12.45 8.17
N PHE A 439 28.03 13.75 7.90
CA PHE A 439 27.28 14.80 8.60
C PHE A 439 26.07 15.24 7.79
N LYS A 440 25.07 15.85 8.46
CA LYS A 440 23.91 16.45 7.81
C LYS A 440 24.37 17.41 6.71
N ASP A 441 23.70 17.37 5.56
CA ASP A 441 23.94 18.22 4.40
C ASP A 441 25.37 18.15 3.82
N SER A 442 26.13 17.08 4.10
CA SER A 442 27.51 16.89 3.62
C SER A 442 27.76 15.51 3.01
N TYR A 443 28.35 15.49 1.81
CA TYR A 443 28.82 14.27 1.14
C TYR A 443 30.23 13.83 1.57
N LYS A 444 30.89 14.56 2.49
CA LYS A 444 32.24 14.23 2.97
C LYS A 444 32.18 13.16 4.07
N LYS A 445 33.03 12.14 3.91
CA LYS A 445 33.17 11.02 4.85
C LYS A 445 34.29 11.29 5.85
N TYR A 446 34.07 10.94 7.11
CA TYR A 446 35.04 11.10 8.20
C TYR A 446 35.16 9.79 9.01
N ASN A 447 36.35 9.46 9.48
CA ASN A 447 36.61 8.21 10.19
C ASN A 447 36.74 8.43 11.70
N TYR A 448 36.12 7.54 12.48
CA TYR A 448 36.17 7.52 13.94
C TYR A 448 36.36 6.09 14.46
N ILE A 449 36.95 5.93 15.65
CA ILE A 449 37.18 4.63 16.29
C ILE A 449 36.12 4.38 17.39
N THR A 450 35.71 3.13 17.56
CA THR A 450 34.87 2.69 18.70
C THR A 450 35.38 1.38 19.30
N GLU A 451 35.03 1.12 20.56
CA GLU A 451 35.12 -0.22 21.17
C GLU A 451 33.74 -0.94 21.13
N ASP A 452 32.64 -0.18 20.92
CA ASP A 452 31.28 -0.70 20.83
C ASP A 452 31.02 -1.31 19.44
N ASP A 453 31.16 -2.63 19.38
CA ASP A 453 30.93 -3.44 18.20
C ASP A 453 29.45 -3.64 17.86
N THR A 454 28.54 -3.20 18.72
CA THR A 454 27.09 -3.23 18.43
C THR A 454 26.67 -2.11 17.50
N ILE A 455 27.53 -1.12 17.23
CA ILE A 455 27.29 -0.09 16.20
C ILE A 455 27.38 -0.74 14.82
N LEU A 456 26.40 -0.44 13.96
CA LEU A 456 26.30 -0.93 12.59
C LEU A 456 26.24 0.24 11.59
N GLU A 457 26.22 -0.07 10.30
CA GLU A 457 25.78 0.89 9.27
C GLU A 457 24.33 1.34 9.55
N ASP A 458 24.00 2.57 9.14
CA ASP A 458 22.74 3.29 9.42
C ASP A 458 22.44 3.60 10.91
N ASP A 459 23.34 3.23 11.84
CA ASP A 459 23.30 3.81 13.17
C ASP A 459 23.76 5.27 13.16
N TYR A 460 23.24 6.02 14.13
CA TYR A 460 23.75 7.34 14.41
C TYR A 460 24.63 7.29 15.66
N VAL A 461 25.65 8.10 15.65
CA VAL A 461 26.69 8.16 16.68
C VAL A 461 26.93 9.62 17.07
N LEU A 462 27.34 9.86 18.30
CA LEU A 462 27.82 11.17 18.72
C LEU A 462 29.34 11.19 18.56
N VAL A 463 29.86 12.17 17.83
CA VAL A 463 31.28 12.25 17.46
C VAL A 463 31.83 13.66 17.69
N PRO A 464 33.08 13.81 18.13
CA PRO A 464 33.67 15.13 18.37
C PRO A 464 34.15 15.79 17.06
N THR A 465 33.68 17.00 16.77
CA THR A 465 34.00 17.75 15.53
C THR A 465 34.81 19.01 15.82
N GLY A 466 35.62 19.45 14.85
CA GLY A 466 36.46 20.66 14.96
C GLY A 466 37.60 20.53 15.98
N LYS A 467 38.26 21.65 16.32
CA LYS A 467 39.29 21.67 17.38
C LYS A 467 38.66 21.57 18.77
N GLU A 468 37.55 22.26 18.99
CA GLU A 468 36.80 22.32 20.25
C GLU A 468 36.05 21.03 20.62
N ASN A 469 36.21 19.94 19.84
CA ASN A 469 35.59 18.63 20.07
C ASN A 469 34.06 18.66 20.25
N ILE A 470 33.38 19.61 19.60
CA ILE A 470 31.93 19.81 19.71
C ILE A 470 31.20 18.50 19.42
N PRO A 471 30.44 17.94 20.38
CA PRO A 471 29.68 16.72 20.17
C PRO A 471 28.66 16.95 19.06
N THR A 472 28.92 16.35 17.91
CA THR A 472 28.09 16.45 16.71
C THR A 472 27.57 15.07 16.41
N LYS A 473 26.29 14.95 16.08
CA LYS A 473 25.75 13.68 15.61
C LYS A 473 26.36 13.35 14.23
N ALA A 474 26.47 12.07 13.89
CA ALA A 474 26.87 11.59 12.57
C ALA A 474 26.15 10.29 12.22
N LEU A 475 25.93 10.05 10.92
CA LEU A 475 25.37 8.79 10.39
C LEU A 475 26.51 7.86 9.99
N VAL A 476 26.54 6.63 10.51
CA VAL A 476 27.48 5.59 10.10
C VAL A 476 27.09 5.06 8.73
N ILE A 477 27.99 5.18 7.76
CA ILE A 477 27.79 4.73 6.37
C ILE A 477 28.71 3.57 5.97
N ASP A 478 29.70 3.26 6.82
CA ASP A 478 30.57 2.11 6.65
C ASP A 478 31.15 1.68 7.99
N LYS A 479 31.35 0.37 8.17
CA LYS A 479 32.01 -0.22 9.33
C LYS A 479 33.03 -1.25 8.87
N ASN A 480 34.27 -1.10 9.33
CA ASN A 480 35.38 -2.00 9.00
C ASN A 480 36.27 -2.22 10.22
N TYR A 481 37.01 -3.32 10.24
CA TYR A 481 37.98 -3.65 11.29
C TYR A 481 39.40 -3.51 10.75
N TYR A 482 40.30 -2.92 11.54
CA TYR A 482 41.71 -2.75 11.16
C TYR A 482 42.63 -2.92 12.36
N ASN A 483 43.74 -3.63 12.15
CA ASN A 483 44.87 -3.58 13.08
C ASN A 483 45.58 -2.21 13.03
N LEU A 484 46.42 -1.93 14.04
CA LEU A 484 47.15 -0.66 14.19
C LEU A 484 47.98 -0.23 12.97
N LYS A 485 48.48 -1.18 12.16
CA LYS A 485 49.34 -0.90 10.99
C LYS A 485 48.55 -0.59 9.73
N ASN A 486 47.34 -1.15 9.61
CA ASN A 486 46.51 -1.12 8.41
C ASN A 486 45.35 -0.12 8.52
N ALA A 487 45.26 0.64 9.61
CA ALA A 487 44.22 1.63 9.84
C ALA A 487 44.20 2.74 8.76
N PRO A 488 43.03 3.10 8.20
CA PRO A 488 42.93 4.05 7.09
C PRO A 488 43.25 5.51 7.47
N TYR A 489 43.38 5.79 8.77
CA TYR A 489 43.89 7.03 9.32
C TYR A 489 44.59 6.71 10.66
N PRO A 490 45.71 7.36 11.03
CA PRO A 490 46.48 6.97 12.21
C PRO A 490 45.61 6.94 13.48
N PRO A 491 45.59 5.84 14.26
CA PRO A 491 44.73 5.72 15.44
C PRO A 491 44.93 6.84 16.45
N GLU A 492 46.20 7.21 16.71
CA GLU A 492 46.63 8.36 17.53
C GLU A 492 45.95 9.69 17.19
N LYS A 493 45.58 9.88 15.90
CA LYS A 493 44.97 11.11 15.36
C LYS A 493 43.48 10.94 15.08
N THR A 494 42.96 9.70 15.17
CA THR A 494 41.56 9.39 14.89
C THR A 494 40.77 9.56 16.17
N LYS A 495 39.75 10.42 16.15
CA LYS A 495 38.93 10.63 17.34
C LYS A 495 38.03 9.43 17.60
N LYS A 496 37.67 9.20 18.86
CA LYS A 496 36.73 8.14 19.24
C LYS A 496 35.27 8.59 19.11
N ILE A 497 34.39 7.65 18.80
CA ILE A 497 32.95 7.77 18.99
C ILE A 497 32.69 8.03 20.49
N ILE A 498 31.90 9.06 20.81
CA ILE A 498 31.52 9.37 22.21
C ILE A 498 30.52 8.32 22.70
N LYS A 499 29.52 8.01 21.86
CA LYS A 499 28.55 6.92 22.08
C LYS A 499 27.80 6.57 20.80
N LYS A 500 27.33 5.32 20.73
CA LYS A 500 26.17 4.97 19.89
C LYS A 500 24.98 5.78 20.39
N LEU A 501 24.33 6.54 19.51
CA LEU A 501 23.09 7.21 19.87
C LEU A 501 21.98 6.16 19.93
N LYS A 502 21.42 5.98 21.11
CA LYS A 502 20.14 5.26 21.27
C LYS A 502 19.10 5.96 20.40
N LYS A 503 18.07 5.25 19.92
CA LYS A 503 17.07 5.86 19.02
C LYS A 503 16.44 7.14 19.58
N GLU A 504 16.32 7.23 20.89
CA GLU A 504 15.82 8.39 21.66
C GLU A 504 16.75 9.63 21.56
N GLU A 505 18.05 9.44 21.32
CA GLU A 505 19.04 10.51 21.19
C GLU A 505 19.27 10.96 19.73
N LYS A 506 18.50 10.42 18.77
CA LYS A 506 18.62 10.77 17.34
C LYS A 506 17.89 12.08 16.97
N ASN A 507 17.28 12.81 17.91
CA ASN A 507 16.39 13.95 17.58
C ASN A 507 17.03 15.35 17.65
N GLU A 508 18.30 15.50 18.03
CA GLU A 508 19.03 16.73 17.69
C GLU A 508 19.46 16.67 16.21
N LYS A 509 18.94 17.64 15.44
CA LYS A 509 18.97 17.78 13.96
C LYS A 509 20.06 16.99 13.24
N PHE A 510 19.66 15.86 12.64
CA PHE A 510 20.04 15.56 11.24
C PHE A 510 18.91 16.03 10.31
#